data_AF-A0A3D2UV61-F1
#
_entry.id   AF-A0A3D2UV61-F1
#
_cell.length_a   1.000
_cell.length_b   1.000
_cell.length_c   1.000
_cell.angle_alpha   90.00
_cell.angle_beta   90.00
_cell.angle_gamma   90.00
#
_symmetry.space_group_name_H-M   'P 1'
#
loop_
_entity.id
_entity.type
_entity.pdbx_description
1 polymer ?
#
loop_
_entity_poly.entity_id
_entity_poly.type
_entity_poly.pdbx_seq_one_letter_code
_entity_poly.pdbx_strand_id
1 'polypeptide(L)'
;KKLIVEGRVTVNGVKQRTGYKVRAGDRITVQVPAPVALDTAPEDIPLDIIFEDEYFIVLNKPVGMVVHPAPGHSAGTLVNALLHHCNDLSGIGGVERPGIVHRLDK
;
A
#
# COMPACT_ATOMS: atom_id res chain seq x y z
N LYS A 1 -15.08 -1.16 6.14
CA LYS A 1 -15.47 -1.06 7.57
C LYS A 1 -14.77 0.09 8.30
N LYS A 2 -13.43 0.18 8.27
CA LYS A 2 -12.61 1.24 8.91
C LYS A 2 -13.15 2.66 8.70
N LEU A 3 -13.36 3.07 7.44
CA LEU A 3 -13.89 4.41 7.11
C LEU A 3 -15.25 4.72 7.73
N ILE A 4 -16.13 3.73 7.87
CA ILE A 4 -17.45 3.91 8.50
C ILE A 4 -17.29 4.13 10.01
N VAL A 5 -16.44 3.33 10.66
CA VAL A 5 -16.15 3.43 12.10
C VAL A 5 -15.48 4.77 12.43
N GLU A 6 -14.59 5.25 11.57
CA GLU A 6 -13.96 6.58 11.69
C GLU A 6 -14.92 7.74 11.36
N GLY A 7 -16.16 7.45 10.95
CA GLY A 7 -17.16 8.45 10.62
C GLY A 7 -16.87 9.22 9.33
N ARG A 8 -16.04 8.66 8.44
CA ARG A 8 -15.73 9.22 7.12
C ARG A 8 -16.76 8.82 6.05
N VAL A 9 -17.79 8.07 6.45
CA VAL A 9 -18.91 7.71 5.59
C VAL A 9 -20.19 8.26 6.21
N THR A 10 -20.95 9.00 5.42
CA THR A 10 -22.27 9.53 5.81
C THR A 10 -23.34 9.07 4.84
N VAL A 11 -24.56 8.90 5.37
CA VAL A 11 -25.77 8.66 4.58
C VAL A 11 -26.69 9.83 4.82
N ASN A 12 -27.06 10.53 3.75
CA ASN A 12 -27.86 11.76 3.80
C ASN A 12 -27.26 12.81 4.76
N GLY A 13 -25.92 12.92 4.78
CA GLY A 13 -25.19 13.85 5.64
C GLY A 13 -24.96 13.40 7.08
N VAL A 14 -25.50 12.24 7.50
CA VAL A 14 -25.41 11.75 8.88
C VAL A 14 -24.51 10.50 8.96
N LYS A 15 -23.65 10.42 9.98
CA LYS A 15 -22.84 9.21 10.25
C LYS A 15 -23.75 8.04 10.61
N GLN A 16 -23.50 6.87 10.04
CA GLN A 16 -24.28 5.66 10.28
C GLN A 16 -23.39 4.51 10.75
N ARG A 17 -24.00 3.54 11.44
CA ARG A 17 -23.32 2.29 11.82
C ARG A 17 -23.04 1.42 10.60
N THR A 18 -22.03 0.55 10.70
CA THR A 18 -21.64 -0.38 9.61
C THR A 18 -22.73 -1.32 9.12
N GLY A 19 -23.77 -1.57 9.93
CA GLY A 19 -24.92 -2.42 9.57
C GLY A 19 -26.16 -1.63 9.12
N TYR A 20 -26.02 -0.35 8.76
CA TYR A 20 -27.12 0.43 8.22
C TYR A 20 -27.65 -0.20 6.93
N LYS A 21 -28.97 -0.43 6.86
CA LYS A 21 -29.64 -0.94 5.66
C LYS A 21 -29.97 0.24 4.76
N VAL A 22 -29.24 0.34 3.66
CA VAL A 22 -29.46 1.38 2.64
C VAL A 22 -30.83 1.26 2.00
N ARG A 23 -31.39 2.40 1.59
CA ARG A 23 -32.67 2.51 0.91
C ARG A 23 -32.48 3.21 -0.43
N ALA A 24 -33.41 2.96 -1.35
CA ALA A 24 -33.44 3.71 -2.60
C ALA A 24 -33.54 5.22 -2.31
N GLY A 25 -32.71 6.01 -3.00
CA GLY A 25 -32.62 7.46 -2.81
C GLY A 25 -31.64 7.93 -1.75
N ASP A 26 -31.02 7.03 -0.97
CA ASP A 26 -29.97 7.42 -0.03
C ASP A 26 -28.75 7.98 -0.78
N ARG A 27 -28.26 9.14 -0.31
CA ARG A 27 -27.01 9.72 -0.78
C ARG A 27 -25.89 9.34 0.17
N ILE A 28 -24.95 8.53 -0.32
CA ILE A 28 -23.78 8.10 0.43
C ILE A 28 -22.60 8.99 0.06
N THR A 29 -21.99 9.63 1.05
CA THR A 29 -20.76 10.41 0.89
C THR A 29 -19.62 9.69 1.58
N VAL A 30 -18.49 9.53 0.90
CA VAL A 30 -17.29 8.87 1.43
C VAL A 30 -16.12 9.84 1.33
N GLN A 31 -15.46 10.09 2.45
CA GLN A 31 -14.20 10.83 2.50
C GLN A 31 -13.04 9.84 2.65
N VAL A 32 -12.36 9.53 1.54
CA VAL A 32 -11.18 8.68 1.57
C VAL A 32 -9.96 9.53 1.96
N PRO A 33 -9.26 9.23 3.08
CA PRO A 33 -8.01 9.91 3.40
C PRO A 33 -6.97 9.65 2.31
N ALA A 34 -6.08 10.62 2.12
CA ALA A 34 -4.84 10.37 1.40
C ALA A 34 -4.06 9.23 2.09
N PRO A 35 -3.34 8.39 1.32
CA PRO A 35 -2.36 7.49 1.88
C PRO A 35 -1.31 8.23 2.73
N VAL A 36 -0.81 7.56 3.76
CA VAL A 36 0.31 8.02 4.57
C VAL A 36 1.59 7.43 3.97
N ALA A 37 2.68 8.19 3.98
CA ALA A 37 3.98 7.66 3.56
C ALA A 37 4.40 6.48 4.46
N LEU A 38 5.07 5.49 3.88
CA LEU A 38 5.70 4.43 4.66
C LEU A 38 6.89 5.01 5.44
N ASP A 39 7.03 4.61 6.71
CA ASP A 39 8.19 4.96 7.55
C ASP A 39 9.39 4.06 7.18
N THR A 40 9.81 4.15 5.93
CA THR A 40 10.93 3.40 5.33
C THR A 40 11.50 4.27 4.23
N ALA A 41 12.80 4.54 4.28
CA ALA A 41 13.44 5.41 3.29
C ALA A 41 13.73 4.64 1.99
N PRO A 42 13.58 5.29 0.82
CA PRO A 42 14.05 4.74 -0.45
C PRO A 42 15.57 4.63 -0.46
N GLU A 43 16.10 3.57 -1.08
CA GLU A 43 17.53 3.36 -1.28
C GLU A 43 17.84 3.02 -2.73
N ASP A 44 18.88 3.63 -3.29
CA ASP A 44 19.37 3.34 -4.64
C ASP A 44 20.13 2.01 -4.65
N ILE A 45 19.38 0.92 -4.76
CA ILE A 45 19.86 -0.45 -4.84
C ILE A 45 19.48 -1.00 -6.22
N PRO A 46 20.45 -1.45 -7.03
CA PRO A 46 20.16 -2.01 -8.35
C PRO A 46 19.20 -3.20 -8.30
N LEU A 47 18.18 -3.17 -9.15
CA LEU A 47 17.21 -4.25 -9.32
C LEU A 47 17.44 -4.97 -10.65
N ASP A 48 17.49 -6.30 -10.61
CA ASP A 48 17.50 -7.15 -11.82
C ASP A 48 16.05 -7.37 -12.29
N ILE A 49 15.54 -6.43 -13.09
CA ILE A 49 14.15 -6.42 -13.56
C ILE A 49 14.05 -7.27 -14.83
N ILE A 50 13.23 -8.33 -14.76
CA ILE A 50 12.94 -9.24 -15.87
C ILE A 50 11.82 -8.64 -16.74
N PHE A 51 10.84 -7.99 -16.11
CA PHE A 51 9.69 -7.37 -16.77
C PHE A 51 9.14 -6.23 -15.91
N GLU A 52 8.71 -5.15 -16.56
CA GLU A 52 8.06 -4.01 -15.90
C GLU A 52 7.06 -3.36 -16.87
N ASP A 53 5.85 -3.11 -16.38
CA ASP A 53 4.83 -2.30 -17.03
C ASP A 53 4.09 -1.41 -16.00
N GLU A 54 3.04 -0.72 -16.44
CA GLU A 54 2.23 0.17 -15.59
C GLU A 54 1.44 -0.56 -14.48
N TYR A 55 1.36 -1.89 -14.53
CA TYR A 55 0.58 -2.70 -13.60
C TYR A 55 1.45 -3.50 -12.62
N PHE A 56 2.57 -4.06 -13.07
CA PHE A 56 3.42 -4.89 -12.22
C PHE A 56 4.89 -4.98 -12.67
N ILE A 57 5.73 -5.42 -11.72
CA ILE A 57 7.15 -5.66 -11.90
C ILE A 57 7.45 -7.12 -11.58
N VAL A 58 8.22 -7.78 -12.44
CA VAL A 58 8.85 -9.08 -12.19
C VAL A 58 10.34 -8.86 -12.15
N LEU A 59 10.97 -9.28 -11.05
CA LEU A 59 12.40 -9.12 -10.83
C LEU A 59 13.02 -10.42 -10.33
N ASN A 60 14.30 -10.57 -10.61
CA ASN A 60 15.14 -11.63 -10.09
C ASN A 60 15.77 -11.18 -8.77
N LYS A 61 15.19 -11.59 -7.64
CA LYS A 61 15.69 -11.19 -6.31
C LYS A 61 17.02 -11.91 -6.02
N PRO A 62 18.12 -11.21 -5.71
CA PRO A 62 19.36 -11.86 -5.34
C PRO A 62 19.23 -12.64 -4.03
N VAL A 63 20.03 -13.71 -3.90
CA VAL A 63 20.21 -14.45 -2.65
C VAL A 63 20.78 -13.50 -1.60
N GLY A 64 20.30 -13.60 -0.36
CA GLY A 64 20.73 -12.74 0.73
C GLY A 64 19.94 -11.44 0.87
N MET A 65 19.12 -11.06 -0.11
CA MET A 65 18.29 -9.85 0.01
C MET A 65 17.01 -10.13 0.79
N VAL A 66 16.80 -9.37 1.86
CA VAL A 66 15.56 -9.39 2.65
C VAL A 66 14.46 -8.64 1.89
N VAL A 67 13.24 -9.18 1.91
CA VAL A 67 12.11 -8.58 1.16
C VAL A 67 11.56 -7.34 1.86
N HIS A 68 11.19 -7.47 3.14
CA HIS A 68 10.58 -6.40 3.93
C HIS A 68 11.45 -6.01 5.12
N PRO A 69 11.46 -4.72 5.53
CA PRO A 69 12.08 -4.28 6.76
C PRO A 69 11.62 -5.13 7.94
N ALA A 70 12.58 -5.61 8.73
CA ALA A 70 12.36 -6.48 9.88
C ALA A 70 13.38 -6.15 10.99
N PRO A 71 13.17 -6.60 12.24
CA PRO A 71 14.18 -6.45 13.30
C PRO A 71 15.54 -6.98 12.83
N GLY A 72 16.58 -6.14 12.92
CA GLY A 72 17.94 -6.43 12.45
C GLY A 72 18.19 -6.18 10.95
N HIS A 73 17.17 -5.87 10.16
CA HIS A 73 17.26 -5.52 8.73
C HIS A 73 16.21 -4.44 8.40
N SER A 74 16.39 -3.23 8.92
CA SER A 74 15.45 -2.10 8.71
C SER A 74 15.67 -1.35 7.39
N ALA A 75 16.80 -1.61 6.73
CA ALA A 75 17.31 -0.95 5.54
C ALA A 75 17.92 -2.01 4.60
N GLY A 76 18.25 -1.64 3.36
CA GLY A 76 18.86 -2.55 2.39
C GLY A 76 17.93 -3.69 1.92
N THR A 77 16.61 -3.52 2.06
CA THR A 77 15.61 -4.52 1.66
C THR A 77 15.06 -4.26 0.27
N LEU A 78 14.36 -5.24 -0.31
CA LEU A 78 13.69 -5.07 -1.60
C LEU A 78 12.66 -3.93 -1.57
N VAL A 79 11.99 -3.70 -0.43
CA VAL A 79 11.11 -2.53 -0.28
C VAL A 79 11.87 -1.22 -0.41
N ASN A 80 13.06 -1.09 0.19
CA ASN A 80 13.87 0.14 0.07
C ASN A 80 14.23 0.42 -1.38
N ALA A 81 14.63 -0.61 -2.12
CA ALA A 81 14.95 -0.52 -3.54
C ALA A 81 13.73 -0.12 -4.39
N LEU A 82 12.59 -0.76 -4.17
CA LEU A 82 11.35 -0.47 -4.91
C LEU A 82 10.76 0.90 -4.60
N LEU A 83 10.94 1.42 -3.38
CA LEU A 83 10.57 2.79 -3.03
C LEU A 83 11.41 3.83 -3.78
N HIS A 84 12.65 3.49 -4.15
CA HIS A 84 13.50 4.36 -4.97
C HIS A 84 13.16 4.26 -6.47
N HIS A 85 12.89 3.04 -6.95
CA HIS A 85 12.63 2.77 -8.35
C HIS A 85 11.26 3.26 -8.82
N CYS A 86 10.22 3.04 -8.01
CA CYS A 86 8.84 3.40 -8.37
C CYS A 86 8.47 4.81 -7.88
N ASN A 87 7.96 5.65 -8.79
CA ASN A 87 7.54 7.03 -8.47
C ASN A 87 6.03 7.17 -8.19
N ASP A 88 5.24 6.11 -8.44
CA ASP A 88 3.78 6.14 -8.49
C ASP A 88 3.14 4.93 -7.78
N LEU A 89 3.75 4.49 -6.67
CA LEU A 89 3.27 3.35 -5.91
C LEU A 89 1.83 3.53 -5.43
N SER A 90 0.98 2.56 -5.76
CA SER A 90 -0.39 2.52 -5.25
C SER A 90 -0.41 2.45 -3.72
N GLY A 91 -1.23 3.29 -3.09
CA GLY A 91 -1.43 3.28 -1.65
C GLY A 91 -2.20 2.05 -1.17
N ILE A 92 -1.51 1.01 -0.69
CA ILE A 92 -2.15 -0.20 -0.16
C ILE A 92 -2.55 0.01 1.30
N GLY A 93 -3.86 -0.04 1.58
CA GLY A 93 -4.37 0.12 2.94
C GLY A 93 -4.25 1.55 3.50
N GLY A 94 -4.06 2.53 2.62
CA GLY A 94 -3.79 3.92 3.01
C GLY A 94 -2.32 4.15 3.37
N VAL A 95 -1.40 3.32 2.90
CA VAL A 95 0.05 3.54 2.99
C VAL A 95 0.67 3.39 1.61
N GLU A 96 1.47 4.35 1.16
CA GLU A 96 2.25 4.24 -0.08
C GLU A 96 3.38 3.24 0.12
N ARG A 97 3.24 2.05 -0.47
CA ARG A 97 4.24 1.00 -0.35
C ARG A 97 4.22 0.08 -1.58
N PRO A 98 5.36 -0.56 -1.92
CA PRO A 98 5.39 -1.54 -2.98
C PRO A 98 4.42 -2.69 -2.73
N GLY A 99 3.63 -3.03 -3.74
CA GLY A 99 2.62 -4.09 -3.69
C GLY A 99 3.19 -5.49 -3.84
N ILE A 100 4.09 -5.90 -2.94
CA ILE A 100 4.71 -7.23 -2.99
C ILE A 100 3.65 -8.30 -2.68
N VAL A 101 3.25 -9.05 -3.70
CA VAL A 101 2.19 -10.08 -3.60
C VAL A 101 2.69 -11.44 -3.12
N HIS A 102 4.00 -11.71 -3.23
CA HIS A 102 4.62 -12.95 -2.76
C HIS A 102 6.05 -12.68 -2.28
N ARG A 103 6.54 -13.52 -1.35
CA ARG A 103 7.88 -13.40 -0.77
C ARG A 103 8.74 -14.63 -1.07
N LEU A 104 10.02 -14.38 -1.29
CA LEU A 104 11.06 -15.39 -1.26
C LEU A 104 11.88 -15.18 0.01
N ASP A 105 12.38 -16.27 0.59
CA ASP A 105 13.27 -16.16 1.73
C ASP A 105 14.61 -15.50 1.34
N LYS A 106 15.36 -15.14 2.38
CA LYS A 106 16.68 -14.55 2.24
C LYS A 106 17.59 -15.50 1.47
#